data_AF-A0AA87K6P1-F1
#
_entry.id   AF-A0AA87K6P1-F1
#
_cell.length_a   1.000
_cell.length_b   1.000
_cell.length_c   1.000
_cell.angle_alpha   90.00
_cell.angle_beta   90.00
_cell.angle_gamma   90.00
#
_symmetry.space_group_name_H-M   'P 1'
#
loop_
_entity.id
_entity.type
_entity.pdbx_description
1 polymer ?
#
loop_
_entity_poly.entity_id
_entity_poly.type
_entity_poly.pdbx_seq_one_letter_code
_entity_poly.pdbx_strand_id
1 'polypeptide(L)'
;MRHDGRKAGSIRPVEIKTNVFKHPEGSVVISFGDTTVICSATIEDRVPPFLRDSGKGWVTAEYSMLPRATNTRNRRESAKGKLSGRTMEIQRLIARSLRAVVDLEKLGERSIVVDCDVIQADGGTRTASITGAFVALRLAIDQLLTNHELTEDPIKEHLAAISVGILPDNTCVTDLDYEEDSAAAVDMNLVMTESGRFIEIQGTGEEATFDGQQLNEMLIYGKTAIEELIAYQKEALLIQEQPQYVIPEKTIVIATGNPGKAREFTAVFGAAGYDVRTLKDYPALPDVEETGTTFEENARLKAETIAKILGRPVLADDSGLKVDALGGRPGVYSARFAGEQKSDAANNAKLLYELTDIPDEQRTAQFHCTLVFAAPDKESLVVAADWPGRIGRIPRGENGFGYDPLFIPVGSDKTAAEMSGEEKNQVSHRGQAIAKLRNVWQEWLEGEQA
;
A
#
# COMPACT_ATOMS: atom_id res chain seq x y z
N MET A 1 6.59 36.68 5.08
CA MET A 1 6.60 35.36 5.75
C MET A 1 5.16 35.05 6.09
N ARG A 2 4.63 33.89 5.70
CA ARG A 2 3.22 33.53 5.93
C ARG A 2 2.94 33.46 7.43
N HIS A 3 1.71 33.76 7.84
CA HIS A 3 1.36 33.88 9.26
C HIS A 3 1.44 32.53 9.99
N ASP A 4 1.30 31.42 9.26
CA ASP A 4 1.41 30.04 9.74
C ASP A 4 2.84 29.45 9.61
N GLY A 5 3.81 30.23 9.12
CA GLY A 5 5.19 29.81 8.96
C GLY A 5 5.47 28.91 7.74
N ARG A 6 4.49 28.61 6.89
CA ARG A 6 4.71 27.83 5.65
C ARG A 6 5.60 28.58 4.66
N LYS A 7 6.28 27.82 3.80
CA LYS A 7 6.93 28.38 2.60
C LYS A 7 5.87 28.72 1.57
N ALA A 8 6.23 29.60 0.64
CA ALA A 8 5.32 30.11 -0.39
C ALA A 8 4.67 28.98 -1.22
N GLY A 9 5.46 28.01 -1.69
CA GLY A 9 4.97 26.89 -2.51
C GLY A 9 4.44 25.68 -1.73
N SER A 10 4.33 25.74 -0.39
CA SER A 10 3.94 24.58 0.42
C SER A 10 2.44 24.52 0.68
N ILE A 11 1.85 23.34 0.49
CA ILE A 11 0.47 23.04 0.90
C ILE A 11 0.35 22.93 2.44
N ARG A 12 -0.86 23.07 2.97
CA ARG A 12 -1.17 22.72 4.37
C ARG A 12 -1.07 21.21 4.57
N PRO A 13 -0.97 20.73 5.83
CA PRO A 13 -1.09 19.30 6.12
C PRO A 13 -2.36 18.71 5.52
N VAL A 14 -2.23 17.63 4.75
CA VAL A 14 -3.35 16.94 4.10
C VAL A 14 -3.62 15.63 4.81
N GLU A 15 -4.88 15.38 5.16
CA GLU A 15 -5.35 14.10 5.68
C GLU A 15 -6.53 13.60 4.83
N ILE A 16 -6.47 12.35 4.37
CA ILE A 16 -7.55 11.72 3.61
C ILE A 16 -7.96 10.43 4.33
N LYS A 17 -9.15 10.43 4.93
CA LYS A 17 -9.75 9.26 5.57
C LYS A 17 -10.77 8.64 4.63
N THR A 18 -10.58 7.40 4.21
CA THR A 18 -11.52 6.67 3.36
C THR A 18 -12.49 5.80 4.19
N ASN A 19 -13.63 5.42 3.60
CA ASN A 19 -14.64 4.53 4.19
C ASN A 19 -15.18 4.99 5.57
N VAL A 20 -15.28 6.31 5.77
CA VAL A 20 -15.71 6.91 7.04
C VAL A 20 -17.19 6.65 7.34
N PHE A 21 -18.02 6.58 6.30
CA PHE A 21 -19.47 6.38 6.43
C PHE A 21 -19.91 5.05 5.84
N LYS A 22 -20.88 4.41 6.50
CA LYS A 22 -21.34 3.05 6.19
C LYS A 22 -22.20 2.91 4.95
N HIS A 23 -22.84 3.99 4.52
CA HIS A 23 -23.94 3.95 3.55
C HIS A 23 -23.55 4.30 2.12
N PRO A 24 -22.74 5.34 1.87
CA PRO A 24 -22.29 5.63 0.50
C PRO A 24 -21.36 4.53 -0.02
N GLU A 25 -21.43 4.24 -1.31
CA GLU A 25 -20.51 3.31 -1.98
C GLU A 25 -19.06 3.82 -1.95
N GLY A 26 -18.87 5.14 -1.93
CA GLY A 26 -17.59 5.76 -1.63
C GLY A 26 -17.73 6.86 -0.59
N SER A 27 -16.91 6.86 0.46
CA SER A 27 -16.93 7.91 1.47
C SER A 27 -15.54 8.35 1.90
N VAL A 28 -15.35 9.66 1.99
CA VAL A 28 -14.07 10.29 2.30
C VAL A 28 -14.28 11.48 3.25
N VAL A 29 -13.38 11.65 4.20
CA VAL A 29 -13.19 12.92 4.91
C VAL A 29 -11.80 13.44 4.55
N ILE A 30 -11.76 14.59 3.88
CA ILE A 30 -10.52 15.24 3.47
C ILE A 30 -10.30 16.51 4.28
N SER A 31 -9.07 16.73 4.73
CA SER A 31 -8.65 17.92 5.47
C SER A 31 -7.44 18.57 4.79
N PHE A 32 -7.52 19.87 4.52
CA PHE A 32 -6.41 20.75 4.12
C PHE A 32 -6.17 21.75 5.25
N GLY A 33 -5.24 21.44 6.15
CA GLY A 33 -5.15 22.13 7.44
C GLY A 33 -6.50 22.12 8.16
N ASP A 34 -7.04 23.31 8.45
CA ASP A 34 -8.32 23.47 9.15
C ASP A 34 -9.55 23.39 8.25
N THR A 35 -9.40 23.29 6.92
CA THR A 35 -10.54 23.05 6.03
C THR A 35 -10.86 21.57 5.99
N THR A 36 -12.06 21.17 6.38
CA THR A 36 -12.51 19.77 6.36
C THR A 36 -13.81 19.60 5.58
N VAL A 37 -13.80 18.65 4.63
CA VAL A 37 -14.93 18.34 3.75
C VAL A 37 -15.23 16.84 3.82
N ILE A 38 -16.51 16.52 3.99
CA ILE A 38 -17.04 15.17 3.79
C ILE A 38 -17.40 15.03 2.31
N CYS A 39 -16.87 14.01 1.65
CA CYS A 39 -17.23 13.66 0.29
C CYS A 39 -17.85 12.26 0.25
N SER A 40 -19.08 12.14 -0.24
CA SER A 40 -19.75 10.84 -0.47
C SER A 40 -20.10 10.67 -1.93
N ALA A 41 -19.84 9.49 -2.49
CA ALA A 41 -20.27 9.09 -3.82
C ALA A 41 -21.38 8.03 -3.69
N THR A 42 -22.52 8.33 -4.30
CA THR A 42 -23.69 7.45 -4.35
C THR A 42 -23.93 6.98 -5.78
N ILE A 43 -24.09 5.67 -5.97
CA ILE A 43 -24.44 5.09 -7.28
C ILE A 43 -25.96 5.00 -7.41
N GLU A 44 -26.49 5.49 -8.53
CA GLU A 44 -27.90 5.36 -8.88
C GLU A 44 -28.06 4.67 -10.24
N ASP A 45 -28.88 3.62 -10.30
CA ASP A 45 -29.26 2.91 -11.55
C ASP A 45 -30.28 3.71 -12.38
N ARG A 46 -29.96 4.99 -12.62
CA ARG A 46 -30.71 5.89 -13.49
C ARG A 46 -29.79 6.96 -14.05
N VAL A 47 -30.19 7.54 -15.17
CA VAL A 47 -29.54 8.69 -15.78
C VAL A 47 -30.52 9.87 -15.89
N PRO A 48 -30.02 11.11 -16.02
CA PRO A 48 -30.88 12.25 -16.32
C PRO A 48 -31.73 12.00 -17.58
N PRO A 49 -32.94 12.61 -17.69
CA PRO A 49 -33.85 12.35 -18.81
C PRO A 49 -33.25 12.56 -20.20
N PHE A 50 -32.28 13.47 -20.34
CA PHE A 50 -31.61 13.76 -21.61
C PHE A 50 -30.56 12.72 -22.04
N LEU A 51 -30.23 11.75 -21.18
CA LEU A 51 -29.28 10.66 -21.44
C LEU A 51 -29.94 9.28 -21.47
N ARG A 52 -31.26 9.19 -21.32
CA ARG A 52 -31.98 7.92 -21.38
C ARG A 52 -31.77 7.26 -22.74
N ASP A 53 -31.50 5.94 -22.73
CA ASP A 53 -31.27 5.10 -23.92
C ASP A 53 -30.04 5.53 -24.75
N SER A 54 -29.11 6.30 -24.16
CA SER A 54 -27.87 6.75 -24.83
C SER A 54 -26.70 5.79 -24.62
N GLY A 55 -26.81 4.85 -23.68
CA GLY A 55 -25.71 4.00 -23.24
C GLY A 55 -24.65 4.71 -22.39
N LYS A 56 -24.85 6.00 -22.06
CA LYS A 56 -23.89 6.82 -21.31
C LYS A 56 -24.34 7.05 -19.88
N GLY A 57 -23.39 6.98 -18.97
CA GLY A 57 -23.56 7.35 -17.58
C GLY A 57 -23.44 8.84 -17.34
N TRP A 58 -23.55 9.21 -16.07
CA TRP A 58 -23.45 10.59 -15.64
C TRP A 58 -22.74 10.71 -14.31
N VAL A 59 -21.95 11.77 -14.14
CA VAL A 59 -21.41 12.15 -12.82
C VAL A 59 -21.90 13.56 -12.52
N THR A 60 -22.47 13.76 -11.34
CA THR A 60 -22.95 15.07 -10.87
C THR A 60 -22.47 15.32 -9.45
N ALA A 61 -22.59 16.56 -8.98
CA ALA A 61 -22.19 16.91 -7.63
C ALA A 61 -23.15 17.89 -6.94
N GLU A 62 -23.32 17.69 -5.64
CA GLU A 62 -23.94 18.63 -4.72
C GLU A 62 -22.88 19.15 -3.75
N TYR A 63 -23.02 20.42 -3.35
CA TYR A 63 -22.07 21.06 -2.45
C TYR A 63 -22.86 21.81 -1.41
N SER A 64 -22.49 21.64 -0.15
CA SER A 64 -23.11 22.35 0.95
C SER A 64 -22.06 22.75 1.97
N MET A 65 -22.36 23.83 2.70
CA MET A 65 -21.54 24.28 3.81
C MET A 65 -22.40 24.37 5.05
N LEU A 66 -21.98 23.70 6.13
CA LEU A 66 -22.72 23.74 7.38
C LEU A 66 -22.79 25.19 7.92
N PRO A 67 -23.91 25.58 8.55
CA PRO A 67 -24.09 26.95 9.07
C PRO A 67 -22.97 27.47 9.95
N ARG A 68 -22.23 26.59 10.65
CA ARG A 68 -21.14 26.95 11.57
C ARG A 68 -19.79 26.42 11.11
N ALA A 69 -19.63 26.09 9.83
CA ALA A 69 -18.33 25.74 9.27
C ALA A 69 -17.36 26.95 9.24
N THR A 70 -17.90 28.17 9.22
CA THR A 70 -17.15 29.43 9.16
C THR A 70 -17.13 30.19 10.48
N ASN A 71 -16.19 31.14 10.61
CA ASN A 71 -16.01 32.04 11.75
C ASN A 71 -17.29 32.78 12.17
N THR A 72 -18.14 33.16 11.21
CA THR A 72 -19.50 33.69 11.45
C THR A 72 -20.55 32.69 11.01
N ARG A 73 -21.71 32.66 11.68
CA ARG A 73 -22.76 31.68 11.37
C ARG A 73 -23.50 32.09 10.08
N ASN A 74 -23.43 31.25 9.07
CA ASN A 74 -24.22 31.38 7.85
C ASN A 74 -25.66 30.93 8.08
N ARG A 75 -26.64 31.62 7.46
CA ARG A 75 -28.03 31.15 7.44
C ARG A 75 -28.13 29.95 6.49
N ARG A 76 -28.58 28.82 7.00
CA ARG A 76 -28.82 27.58 6.25
C ARG A 76 -29.60 27.86 4.95
N GLU A 77 -29.15 27.31 3.83
CA GLU A 77 -29.74 27.59 2.51
C GLU A 77 -31.19 27.11 2.39
N SER A 78 -31.54 25.98 3.02
CA SER A 78 -32.94 25.53 3.11
C SER A 78 -33.85 26.55 3.79
N ALA A 79 -33.36 27.28 4.80
CA ALA A 79 -34.11 28.35 5.46
C ALA A 79 -34.20 29.64 4.63
N LYS A 80 -33.45 29.75 3.53
CA LYS A 80 -33.60 30.81 2.51
C LYS A 80 -34.50 30.37 1.35
N GLY A 81 -34.79 29.08 1.23
CA GLY A 81 -35.61 28.50 0.16
C GLY A 81 -34.94 28.44 -1.22
N LYS A 82 -33.64 28.74 -1.32
CA LYS A 82 -32.86 28.67 -2.56
C LYS A 82 -31.37 28.52 -2.26
N LEU A 83 -30.66 27.87 -3.19
CA LEU A 83 -29.20 27.80 -3.20
C LEU A 83 -28.59 29.17 -3.52
N SER A 84 -27.42 29.44 -2.97
CA SER A 84 -26.62 30.62 -3.31
C SER A 84 -25.94 30.46 -4.67
N GLY A 85 -25.57 31.59 -5.30
CA GLY A 85 -24.80 31.57 -6.55
C GLY A 85 -23.46 30.83 -6.40
N ARG A 86 -22.76 31.05 -5.29
CA ARG A 86 -21.50 30.36 -4.95
C ARG A 86 -21.68 28.84 -4.86
N THR A 87 -22.73 28.37 -4.19
CA THR A 87 -23.05 26.94 -4.11
C THR A 87 -23.26 26.35 -5.50
N MET A 88 -24.07 27.01 -6.34
CA MET A 88 -24.35 26.54 -7.71
C MET A 88 -23.10 26.52 -8.60
N GLU A 89 -22.22 27.52 -8.47
CA GLU A 89 -20.93 27.58 -9.19
C GLU A 89 -20.05 26.38 -8.80
N ILE A 90 -19.85 26.16 -7.50
CA ILE A 90 -18.98 25.10 -6.97
C ILE A 90 -19.52 23.72 -7.35
N GLN A 91 -20.82 23.48 -7.24
CA GLN A 91 -21.44 22.23 -7.69
C GLN A 91 -21.11 21.93 -9.15
N ARG A 92 -21.27 22.93 -10.01
CA ARG A 92 -20.99 22.78 -11.44
C ARG A 92 -19.50 22.58 -11.70
N LEU A 93 -18.62 23.23 -10.93
CA LEU A 93 -17.18 23.06 -11.03
C LEU A 93 -16.78 21.62 -10.67
N ILE A 94 -17.17 21.11 -9.49
CA ILE A 94 -16.88 19.74 -9.06
C ILE A 94 -17.37 18.74 -10.09
N ALA A 95 -18.62 18.87 -10.53
CA ALA A 95 -19.23 17.95 -11.47
C ALA A 95 -18.52 17.97 -12.85
N ARG A 96 -18.08 19.15 -13.34
CA ARG A 96 -17.29 19.25 -14.59
C ARG A 96 -15.93 18.58 -14.44
N SER A 97 -15.25 18.82 -13.32
CA SER A 97 -13.93 18.26 -13.03
C SER A 97 -13.95 16.74 -13.06
N LEU A 98 -14.87 16.12 -12.30
CA LEU A 98 -14.97 14.66 -12.23
C LEU A 98 -15.32 14.03 -13.59
N ARG A 99 -16.27 14.59 -14.33
CA ARG A 99 -16.62 14.09 -15.67
C ARG A 99 -15.46 14.14 -16.66
N ALA A 100 -14.49 15.04 -16.48
CA ALA A 100 -13.34 15.14 -17.37
C ALA A 100 -12.44 13.90 -17.33
N VAL A 101 -12.39 13.20 -16.19
CA VAL A 101 -11.56 11.98 -15.99
C VAL A 101 -12.34 10.68 -16.01
N VAL A 102 -13.67 10.72 -16.14
CA VAL A 102 -14.50 9.51 -16.31
C VAL A 102 -14.86 9.31 -17.78
N ASP A 103 -14.77 8.08 -18.24
CA ASP A 103 -15.36 7.60 -19.49
C ASP A 103 -16.83 7.25 -19.22
N LEU A 104 -17.72 8.13 -19.65
CA LEU A 104 -19.16 7.98 -19.42
C LEU A 104 -19.78 6.83 -20.23
N GLU A 105 -19.15 6.38 -21.31
CA GLU A 105 -19.64 5.22 -22.07
C GLU A 105 -19.33 3.94 -21.30
N LYS A 106 -18.10 3.82 -20.75
CA LYS A 106 -17.71 2.68 -19.91
C LYS A 106 -18.48 2.61 -18.59
N LEU A 107 -18.91 3.74 -18.04
CA LEU A 107 -19.74 3.78 -16.85
C LEU A 107 -21.13 3.12 -17.06
N GLY A 108 -21.62 3.09 -18.31
CA GLY A 108 -22.96 2.61 -18.65
C GLY A 108 -24.07 3.50 -18.08
N GLU A 109 -25.34 3.14 -18.27
CA GLU A 109 -26.49 3.98 -17.89
C GLU A 109 -26.76 4.05 -16.38
N ARG A 110 -25.83 4.68 -15.65
CA ARG A 110 -25.90 4.94 -14.21
C ARG A 110 -25.44 6.36 -13.92
N SER A 111 -25.88 6.90 -12.79
CA SER A 111 -25.39 8.17 -12.27
C SER A 111 -24.54 7.93 -11.04
N ILE A 112 -23.44 8.67 -10.91
CA ILE A 112 -22.74 8.84 -9.64
C ILE A 112 -23.00 10.27 -9.16
N VAL A 113 -23.66 10.38 -8.01
CA VAL A 113 -23.91 11.65 -7.33
C VAL A 113 -22.85 11.81 -6.26
N VAL A 114 -22.06 12.89 -6.34
CA VAL A 114 -21.03 13.19 -5.34
C VAL A 114 -21.44 14.37 -4.48
N ASP A 115 -21.67 14.12 -3.20
CA ASP A 115 -22.03 15.15 -2.23
C ASP A 115 -20.77 15.62 -1.50
N CYS A 116 -20.55 16.94 -1.48
CA CYS A 116 -19.44 17.58 -0.78
C CYS A 116 -19.97 18.50 0.32
N ASP A 117 -19.89 18.05 1.57
CA ASP A 117 -20.36 18.77 2.75
C ASP A 117 -19.19 19.34 3.55
N VAL A 118 -19.05 20.66 3.52
CA VAL A 118 -18.03 21.38 4.29
C VAL A 118 -18.46 21.48 5.75
N ILE A 119 -17.69 20.85 6.63
CA ILE A 119 -17.93 20.86 8.08
C ILE A 119 -17.05 21.88 8.82
N GLN A 120 -15.88 22.20 8.27
CA GLN A 120 -15.01 23.29 8.74
C GLN A 120 -14.38 23.99 7.53
N ALA A 121 -14.40 25.32 7.52
CA ALA A 121 -13.99 26.13 6.37
C ALA A 121 -12.96 27.17 6.77
N ASP A 122 -11.78 27.06 6.18
CA ASP A 122 -10.64 27.94 6.37
C ASP A 122 -9.90 28.13 5.04
N GLY A 123 -10.61 28.50 3.96
CA GLY A 123 -10.01 28.68 2.62
C GLY A 123 -9.81 27.39 1.82
N GLY A 124 -9.89 27.46 0.48
CA GLY A 124 -9.70 26.28 -0.39
C GLY A 124 -10.81 25.21 -0.35
N THR A 125 -11.98 25.50 0.22
CA THR A 125 -13.08 24.51 0.34
C THR A 125 -13.51 23.87 -0.99
N ARG A 126 -13.49 24.63 -2.11
CA ARG A 126 -13.88 24.12 -3.43
C ARG A 126 -12.85 23.15 -4.01
N THR A 127 -11.56 23.42 -3.82
CA THR A 127 -10.45 22.61 -4.31
C THR A 127 -10.29 21.35 -3.46
N ALA A 128 -10.41 21.46 -2.13
CA ALA A 128 -10.51 20.33 -1.23
C ALA A 128 -11.69 19.41 -1.59
N SER A 129 -12.85 19.98 -1.93
CA SER A 129 -14.02 19.21 -2.38
C SER A 129 -13.72 18.40 -3.63
N ILE A 130 -13.10 19.00 -4.66
CA ILE A 130 -12.74 18.28 -5.90
C ILE A 130 -11.76 17.13 -5.62
N THR A 131 -10.72 17.40 -4.85
CA THR A 131 -9.68 16.42 -4.52
C THR A 131 -10.25 15.24 -3.71
N GLY A 132 -11.10 15.48 -2.72
CA GLY A 132 -11.76 14.43 -1.95
C GLY A 132 -12.88 13.72 -2.71
N ALA A 133 -13.63 14.45 -3.54
CA ALA A 133 -14.69 13.90 -4.38
C ALA A 133 -14.16 12.89 -5.39
N PHE A 134 -12.97 13.13 -5.96
CA PHE A 134 -12.33 12.15 -6.83
C PHE A 134 -12.03 10.84 -6.09
N VAL A 135 -11.52 10.91 -4.85
CA VAL A 135 -11.26 9.71 -4.05
C VAL A 135 -12.57 8.98 -3.74
N ALA A 136 -13.62 9.68 -3.32
CA ALA A 136 -14.93 9.05 -3.07
C ALA A 136 -15.50 8.40 -4.34
N LEU A 137 -15.39 9.06 -5.49
CA LEU A 137 -15.79 8.52 -6.79
C LEU A 137 -15.03 7.24 -7.16
N ARG A 138 -13.71 7.23 -6.95
CA ARG A 138 -12.85 6.06 -7.18
C ARG A 138 -13.33 4.86 -6.36
N LEU A 139 -13.60 5.08 -5.07
CA LEU A 139 -14.11 4.03 -4.17
C LEU A 139 -15.43 3.42 -4.65
N ALA A 140 -16.38 4.26 -5.07
CA ALA A 140 -17.64 3.79 -5.61
C ALA A 140 -17.45 2.96 -6.89
N ILE A 141 -16.53 3.37 -7.77
CA ILE A 141 -16.21 2.64 -8.99
C ILE A 141 -15.48 1.32 -8.69
N ASP A 142 -14.58 1.30 -7.71
CA ASP A 142 -13.92 0.07 -7.23
C ASP A 142 -14.93 -0.96 -6.74
N GLN A 143 -15.99 -0.51 -6.06
CA GLN A 143 -17.08 -1.40 -5.66
C GLN A 143 -17.81 -2.00 -6.86
N LEU A 144 -18.12 -1.20 -7.89
CA LEU A 144 -18.75 -1.70 -9.12
C LEU A 144 -17.86 -2.71 -9.86
N LEU A 145 -16.55 -2.46 -9.91
CA LEU A 145 -15.58 -3.39 -10.53
C LEU A 145 -15.47 -4.69 -9.72
N THR A 146 -15.40 -4.59 -8.40
CA THR A 146 -15.32 -5.73 -7.47
C THR A 146 -16.57 -6.60 -7.56
N ASN A 147 -17.74 -5.98 -7.70
CA ASN A 147 -19.01 -6.68 -7.87
C ASN A 147 -19.24 -7.19 -9.30
N HIS A 148 -18.31 -6.93 -10.23
CA HIS A 148 -18.44 -7.26 -11.66
C HIS A 148 -19.63 -6.60 -12.36
N GLU A 149 -20.10 -5.46 -11.85
CA GLU A 149 -21.12 -4.62 -12.49
C GLU A 149 -20.56 -3.74 -13.60
N LEU A 150 -19.25 -3.47 -13.53
CA LEU A 150 -18.43 -2.90 -14.60
C LEU A 150 -17.38 -3.91 -15.04
N THR A 151 -17.15 -4.00 -16.35
CA THR A 151 -16.15 -4.90 -16.94
C THR A 151 -14.78 -4.26 -17.10
N GLU A 152 -14.74 -2.93 -17.17
CA GLU A 152 -13.53 -2.14 -17.36
C GLU A 152 -13.59 -0.91 -16.47
N ASP A 153 -12.42 -0.42 -16.07
CA ASP A 153 -12.32 0.81 -15.29
C ASP A 153 -12.71 2.03 -16.15
N PRO A 154 -13.75 2.79 -15.78
CA PRO A 154 -14.12 4.00 -16.48
C PRO A 154 -13.26 5.22 -16.09
N ILE A 155 -12.43 5.17 -15.04
CA ILE A 155 -11.53 6.28 -14.69
C ILE A 155 -10.30 6.26 -15.62
N LYS A 156 -10.05 7.38 -16.30
CA LYS A 156 -8.94 7.55 -17.25
C LYS A 156 -7.61 7.85 -16.56
N GLU A 157 -7.65 8.67 -15.51
CA GLU A 157 -6.47 9.12 -14.74
C GLU A 157 -6.93 9.83 -13.46
N HIS A 158 -6.01 10.07 -12.51
CA HIS A 158 -6.29 10.88 -11.32
C HIS A 158 -6.50 12.36 -11.66
N LEU A 159 -7.23 13.08 -10.79
CA LEU A 159 -7.24 14.53 -10.75
C LEU A 159 -7.14 15.05 -9.32
N ALA A 160 -6.62 16.26 -9.17
CA ALA A 160 -6.74 17.03 -7.94
C ALA A 160 -6.87 18.52 -8.27
N ALA A 161 -7.17 19.31 -7.24
CA ALA A 161 -7.32 20.74 -7.36
C ALA A 161 -6.69 21.46 -6.17
N ILE A 162 -6.18 22.66 -6.43
CA ILE A 162 -5.55 23.51 -5.42
C ILE A 162 -5.81 24.99 -5.70
N SER A 163 -5.81 25.82 -4.65
CA SER A 163 -5.81 27.28 -4.79
C SER A 163 -4.37 27.79 -4.78
N VAL A 164 -4.12 28.83 -5.56
CA VAL A 164 -2.88 29.59 -5.62
C VAL A 164 -3.24 31.05 -5.75
N GLY A 165 -2.37 31.95 -5.32
CA GLY A 165 -2.73 33.37 -5.29
C GLY A 165 -1.54 34.27 -5.05
N ILE A 166 -1.77 35.57 -5.20
CA ILE A 166 -0.76 36.60 -5.02
C ILE A 166 -1.18 37.47 -3.84
N LEU A 167 -0.33 37.50 -2.82
CA LEU A 167 -0.53 38.33 -1.63
C LEU A 167 -0.24 39.81 -1.94
N PRO A 168 -0.67 40.77 -1.08
CA PRO A 168 -0.47 42.20 -1.30
C PRO A 168 1.00 42.64 -1.47
N ASP A 169 1.95 41.84 -0.98
CA ASP A 169 3.39 42.07 -1.13
C ASP A 169 3.97 41.51 -2.45
N ASN A 170 3.10 41.09 -3.37
CA ASN A 170 3.38 40.40 -4.64
C ASN A 170 3.98 39.00 -4.50
N THR A 171 3.91 38.38 -3.32
CA THR A 171 4.35 36.99 -3.15
C THR A 171 3.30 36.03 -3.70
N CYS A 172 3.70 35.16 -4.64
CA CYS A 172 2.89 34.02 -5.08
C CYS A 172 2.91 32.93 -3.99
N VAL A 173 1.74 32.41 -3.62
CA VAL A 173 1.58 31.37 -2.59
C VAL A 173 0.64 30.25 -3.04
N THR A 174 0.85 29.07 -2.46
CA THR A 174 0.04 27.86 -2.65
C THR A 174 -0.84 27.59 -1.45
N ASP A 175 -2.06 27.13 -1.70
CA ASP A 175 -3.03 26.65 -0.73
C ASP A 175 -3.34 27.69 0.33
N LEU A 176 -4.09 28.71 -0.10
CA LEU A 176 -4.50 29.85 0.70
C LEU A 176 -5.52 29.41 1.75
N ASP A 177 -5.27 29.77 3.01
CA ASP A 177 -6.29 29.74 4.04
C ASP A 177 -7.24 30.95 3.95
N TYR A 178 -8.19 31.09 4.88
CA TYR A 178 -9.16 32.18 4.82
C TYR A 178 -8.54 33.57 4.97
N GLU A 179 -7.51 33.72 5.82
CA GLU A 179 -6.86 35.01 6.05
C GLU A 179 -6.09 35.44 4.78
N GLU A 180 -5.39 34.51 4.17
CA GLU A 180 -4.65 34.74 2.92
C GLU A 180 -5.58 35.00 1.74
N ASP A 181 -6.62 34.19 1.56
CA ASP A 181 -7.63 34.32 0.48
C ASP A 181 -8.33 35.68 0.56
N SER A 182 -8.75 36.09 1.76
CA SER A 182 -9.41 37.37 1.97
C SER A 182 -8.50 38.59 1.76
N ALA A 183 -7.18 38.40 1.81
CA ALA A 183 -6.20 39.47 1.62
C ALA A 183 -5.53 39.43 0.25
N ALA A 184 -5.77 38.39 -0.56
CA ALA A 184 -5.09 38.19 -1.83
C ALA A 184 -5.46 39.27 -2.84
N ALA A 185 -4.47 39.78 -3.56
CA ALA A 185 -4.70 40.63 -4.74
C ALA A 185 -5.23 39.80 -5.92
N VAL A 186 -4.88 38.51 -5.95
CA VAL A 186 -5.28 37.56 -7.00
C VAL A 186 -5.52 36.20 -6.36
N ASP A 187 -6.70 35.63 -6.59
CA ASP A 187 -7.02 34.22 -6.32
C ASP A 187 -7.12 33.46 -7.64
N MET A 188 -6.54 32.27 -7.68
CA MET A 188 -6.70 31.33 -8.76
C MET A 188 -6.88 29.89 -8.27
N ASN A 189 -7.94 29.25 -8.76
CA ASN A 189 -8.19 27.83 -8.55
C ASN A 189 -7.74 27.05 -9.79
N LEU A 190 -6.97 26.00 -9.56
CA LEU A 190 -6.46 25.11 -10.60
C LEU A 190 -6.98 23.69 -10.40
N VAL A 191 -7.43 23.06 -11.49
CA VAL A 191 -7.77 21.64 -11.53
C VAL A 191 -6.96 20.98 -12.63
N MET A 192 -6.17 19.97 -12.27
CA MET A 192 -5.31 19.26 -13.22
C MET A 192 -5.44 17.75 -13.07
N THR A 193 -5.21 17.06 -14.17
CA THR A 193 -5.05 15.62 -14.19
C THR A 193 -3.63 15.20 -13.84
N GLU A 194 -3.45 13.92 -13.55
CA GLU A 194 -2.16 13.29 -13.29
C GLU A 194 -1.15 13.47 -14.43
N SER A 195 -1.59 13.41 -15.69
CA SER A 195 -0.74 13.68 -16.86
C SER A 195 -0.34 15.15 -17.00
N GLY A 196 -0.72 16.01 -16.04
CA GLY A 196 -0.39 17.42 -16.04
C GLY A 196 -1.26 18.26 -16.98
N ARG A 197 -2.43 17.76 -17.39
CA ARG A 197 -3.37 18.49 -18.26
C ARG A 197 -4.36 19.28 -17.42
N PHE A 198 -4.60 20.53 -17.81
CA PHE A 198 -5.58 21.38 -17.14
C PHE A 198 -7.01 20.96 -17.51
N ILE A 199 -7.84 20.75 -16.48
CA ILE A 199 -9.29 20.60 -16.64
C ILE A 199 -9.95 21.98 -16.55
N GLU A 200 -9.57 22.77 -15.55
CA GLU A 200 -10.11 24.11 -15.35
C GLU A 200 -9.08 25.04 -14.68
N ILE A 201 -9.09 26.30 -15.09
CA ILE A 201 -8.30 27.39 -14.53
C ILE A 201 -9.27 28.55 -14.28
N GLN A 202 -9.44 28.94 -13.02
CA GLN A 202 -10.30 30.06 -12.63
C GLN A 202 -9.46 31.08 -11.85
N GLY A 203 -8.91 32.08 -12.54
CA GLY A 203 -8.14 33.17 -11.94
C GLY A 203 -8.91 34.49 -11.94
N THR A 204 -8.89 35.21 -10.82
CA THR A 204 -9.56 36.50 -10.65
C THR A 204 -8.62 37.45 -9.91
N GLY A 205 -8.38 38.63 -10.49
CA GLY A 205 -7.77 39.75 -9.77
C GLY A 205 -8.86 40.47 -8.98
N GLU A 206 -8.77 40.43 -7.64
CA GLU A 206 -9.70 41.14 -6.77
C GLU A 206 -9.20 42.57 -6.59
N GLU A 207 -9.88 43.53 -7.23
CA GLU A 207 -9.50 44.96 -7.25
C GLU A 207 -8.07 45.24 -7.78
N ALA A 208 -7.44 44.24 -8.39
CA ALA A 208 -6.10 44.26 -8.97
C ALA A 208 -6.04 43.50 -10.30
N THR A 209 -4.88 43.52 -10.95
CA THR A 209 -4.58 42.79 -12.19
C THR A 209 -3.27 42.04 -12.04
N PHE A 210 -3.10 40.94 -12.77
CA PHE A 210 -1.83 40.21 -12.84
C PHE A 210 -1.30 40.12 -14.27
N ASP A 211 0.02 40.02 -14.40
CA ASP A 211 0.69 39.85 -15.68
C ASP A 211 0.94 38.36 -16.03
N GLY A 212 1.51 38.12 -17.20
CA GLY A 212 1.79 36.77 -17.68
C GLY A 212 2.89 36.05 -16.89
N GLN A 213 3.81 36.77 -16.25
CA GLN A 213 4.85 36.17 -15.42
C GLN A 213 4.24 35.65 -14.12
N GLN A 214 3.39 36.46 -13.49
CA GLN A 214 2.61 36.11 -12.31
C GLN A 214 1.67 34.93 -12.57
N LEU A 215 0.99 34.91 -13.72
CA LEU A 215 0.18 33.75 -14.12
C LEU A 215 1.03 32.48 -14.20
N ASN A 216 2.18 32.52 -14.88
CA ASN A 216 3.06 31.36 -15.02
C ASN A 216 3.59 30.87 -13.66
N GLU A 217 3.93 31.78 -12.75
CA GLU A 217 4.38 31.43 -11.41
C GLU A 217 3.30 30.65 -10.64
N MET A 218 2.06 31.15 -10.64
CA MET A 218 0.93 30.47 -10.02
C MET A 218 0.65 29.10 -10.66
N LEU A 219 0.79 28.96 -11.99
CA LEU A 219 0.63 27.68 -12.68
C LEU A 219 1.70 26.66 -12.26
N ILE A 220 2.96 27.09 -12.08
CA ILE A 220 4.06 26.21 -11.62
C ILE A 220 3.80 25.75 -10.19
N TYR A 221 3.38 26.66 -9.31
CA TYR A 221 3.10 26.38 -7.91
C TYR A 221 1.94 25.40 -7.77
N GLY A 222 0.83 25.67 -8.47
CA GLY A 222 -0.34 24.81 -8.41
C GLY A 222 -0.09 23.44 -9.05
N LYS A 223 0.70 23.35 -10.12
CA LYS A 223 1.10 22.07 -10.70
C LYS A 223 1.84 21.20 -9.68
N THR A 224 2.87 21.76 -9.04
CA THR A 224 3.66 21.04 -8.03
C THR A 224 2.78 20.53 -6.89
N ALA A 225 1.87 21.37 -6.41
CA ALA A 225 0.95 21.01 -5.34
C ALA A 225 -0.07 19.94 -5.76
N ILE A 226 -0.58 19.99 -7.00
CA ILE A 226 -1.49 18.96 -7.50
C ILE A 226 -0.78 17.60 -7.64
N GLU A 227 0.48 17.58 -8.08
CA GLU A 227 1.29 16.35 -8.10
C GLU A 227 1.42 15.75 -6.69
N GLU A 228 1.68 16.58 -5.68
CA GLU A 228 1.72 16.17 -4.27
C GLU A 228 0.36 15.66 -3.77
N LEU A 229 -0.74 16.34 -4.08
CA LEU A 229 -2.09 15.90 -3.71
C LEU A 229 -2.48 14.57 -4.34
N ILE A 230 -2.09 14.32 -5.60
CA ILE A 230 -2.35 13.03 -6.26
C ILE A 230 -1.56 11.90 -5.57
N ALA A 231 -0.35 12.18 -5.05
CA ALA A 231 0.39 11.20 -4.25
C ALA A 231 -0.38 10.85 -2.96
N TYR A 232 -0.91 11.85 -2.24
CA TYR A 232 -1.78 11.62 -1.07
C TYR A 232 -3.03 10.79 -1.41
N GLN A 233 -3.68 11.06 -2.55
CA GLN A 233 -4.84 10.28 -2.98
C GLN A 233 -4.47 8.81 -3.19
N LYS A 234 -3.36 8.54 -3.88
CA LYS A 234 -2.89 7.17 -4.14
C LYS A 234 -2.54 6.44 -2.86
N GLU A 235 -1.86 7.10 -1.92
CA GLU A 235 -1.57 6.53 -0.61
C GLU A 235 -2.87 6.15 0.14
N ALA A 236 -3.85 7.05 0.16
CA ALA A 236 -5.12 6.81 0.83
C ALA A 236 -5.95 5.65 0.21
N LEU A 237 -5.78 5.41 -1.08
CA LEU A 237 -6.41 4.32 -1.81
C LEU A 237 -5.65 2.98 -1.63
N LEU A 238 -4.32 3.02 -1.53
CA LEU A 238 -3.49 1.82 -1.29
C LEU A 238 -3.74 1.17 0.07
N ILE A 239 -4.11 1.97 1.09
CA ILE A 239 -4.43 1.46 2.44
C ILE A 239 -5.64 0.49 2.41
N GLN A 240 -6.38 0.40 1.29
CA GLN A 240 -7.50 -0.53 1.10
C GLN A 240 -7.12 -1.94 0.65
N GLU A 241 -5.89 -2.21 0.22
CA GLU A 241 -5.44 -3.57 -0.10
C GLU A 241 -5.08 -4.39 1.16
N GLN A 242 -5.73 -4.12 2.30
CA GLN A 242 -5.75 -5.09 3.40
C GLN A 242 -6.97 -5.99 3.20
N PRO A 243 -6.78 -7.25 2.74
CA PRO A 243 -7.90 -8.16 2.58
C PRO A 243 -8.64 -8.31 3.91
N GLN A 244 -9.96 -8.29 3.79
CA GLN A 244 -10.98 -8.43 4.83
C GLN A 244 -10.97 -9.84 5.46
N TYR A 245 -9.80 -10.36 5.83
CA TYR A 245 -9.74 -11.53 6.68
C TYR A 245 -10.10 -11.10 8.11
N VAL A 246 -11.22 -11.61 8.62
CA VAL A 246 -11.46 -11.57 10.07
C VAL A 246 -10.52 -12.60 10.68
N ILE A 247 -9.29 -12.18 11.01
CA ILE A 247 -8.29 -13.05 11.59
C ILE A 247 -8.42 -13.01 13.11
N PRO A 248 -8.63 -14.14 13.81
CA PRO A 248 -8.68 -14.17 15.27
C PRO A 248 -7.44 -13.53 15.90
N GLU A 249 -7.59 -12.91 17.08
CA GLU A 249 -6.48 -12.22 17.77
C GLU A 249 -5.29 -13.15 18.06
N LYS A 250 -5.56 -14.41 18.44
CA LYS A 250 -4.53 -15.44 18.66
C LYS A 250 -4.18 -16.21 17.40
N THR A 251 -3.79 -15.51 16.33
CA THR A 251 -3.36 -16.15 15.08
C THR A 251 -1.91 -15.81 14.76
N ILE A 252 -1.13 -16.83 14.40
CA ILE A 252 0.22 -16.69 13.83
C ILE A 252 0.21 -17.25 12.42
N VAL A 253 0.78 -16.51 11.47
CA VAL A 253 0.85 -16.93 10.07
C VAL A 253 2.25 -17.37 9.71
N ILE A 254 2.39 -18.54 9.09
CA ILE A 254 3.65 -19.04 8.57
C ILE A 254 3.74 -18.72 7.09
N ALA A 255 4.69 -17.86 6.71
CA ALA A 255 4.93 -17.39 5.35
C ALA A 255 5.64 -18.44 4.48
N THR A 256 5.10 -19.66 4.41
CA THR A 256 5.65 -20.76 3.63
C THR A 256 4.59 -21.50 2.82
N GLY A 257 4.92 -21.82 1.57
CA GLY A 257 4.10 -22.71 0.73
C GLY A 257 4.41 -24.21 0.94
N ASN A 258 5.48 -24.54 1.68
CA ASN A 258 5.92 -25.92 1.88
C ASN A 258 5.19 -26.57 3.08
N PRO A 259 4.39 -27.63 2.87
CA PRO A 259 3.60 -28.26 3.93
C PRO A 259 4.45 -28.94 5.00
N GLY A 260 5.66 -29.41 4.66
CA GLY A 260 6.60 -29.97 5.63
C GLY A 260 7.11 -28.92 6.61
N LYS A 261 7.53 -27.75 6.10
CA LYS A 261 7.95 -26.61 6.92
C LYS A 261 6.82 -26.14 7.85
N ALA A 262 5.60 -26.01 7.32
CA ALA A 262 4.45 -25.53 8.09
C ALA A 262 4.14 -26.40 9.32
N ARG A 263 4.29 -27.73 9.22
CA ARG A 263 4.02 -28.66 10.34
C ARG A 263 4.94 -28.42 11.54
N GLU A 264 6.24 -28.20 11.28
CA GLU A 264 7.23 -27.97 12.34
C GLU A 264 6.91 -26.71 13.14
N PHE A 265 6.55 -25.62 12.46
CA PHE A 265 6.18 -24.35 13.12
C PHE A 265 4.81 -24.42 13.81
N THR A 266 3.86 -25.16 13.23
CA THR A 266 2.54 -25.40 13.85
C THR A 266 2.69 -26.04 15.22
N ALA A 267 3.60 -27.01 15.37
CA ALA A 267 3.86 -27.64 16.66
C ALA A 267 4.44 -26.67 17.70
N VAL A 268 5.21 -25.65 17.28
CA VAL A 268 5.80 -24.65 18.18
C VAL A 268 4.72 -23.74 18.76
N PHE A 269 3.94 -23.09 17.89
CA PHE A 269 2.99 -22.07 18.31
C PHE A 269 1.67 -22.67 18.82
N GLY A 270 1.25 -23.81 18.26
CA GLY A 270 0.05 -24.52 18.70
C GLY A 270 0.14 -25.00 20.15
N ALA A 271 1.35 -25.37 20.62
CA ALA A 271 1.57 -25.73 22.03
C ALA A 271 1.29 -24.57 23.01
N ALA A 272 1.38 -23.32 22.54
CA ALA A 272 1.05 -22.12 23.31
C ALA A 272 -0.39 -21.61 23.08
N GLY A 273 -1.20 -22.34 22.32
CA GLY A 273 -2.62 -22.03 22.10
C GLY A 273 -2.91 -20.98 21.01
N TYR A 274 -1.97 -20.77 20.08
CA TYR A 274 -2.20 -19.94 18.89
C TYR A 274 -2.81 -20.76 17.74
N ASP A 275 -3.76 -20.17 17.02
CA ASP A 275 -4.22 -20.67 15.71
C ASP A 275 -3.11 -20.42 14.68
N VAL A 276 -2.63 -21.48 14.02
CA VAL A 276 -1.53 -21.38 13.07
C VAL A 276 -2.05 -21.51 11.66
N ARG A 277 -1.89 -20.44 10.88
CA ARG A 277 -2.30 -20.34 9.48
C ARG A 277 -1.08 -20.29 8.58
N THR A 278 -1.28 -20.51 7.29
CA THR A 278 -0.25 -20.44 6.26
C THR A 278 -0.68 -19.49 5.15
N LEU A 279 0.21 -19.17 4.21
CA LEU A 279 -0.17 -18.38 3.02
C LEU A 279 -1.30 -19.03 2.20
N LYS A 280 -1.50 -20.36 2.30
CA LYS A 280 -2.60 -21.05 1.62
C LYS A 280 -3.97 -20.71 2.18
N ASP A 281 -4.04 -20.29 3.44
CA ASP A 281 -5.27 -19.82 4.07
C ASP A 281 -5.68 -18.42 3.59
N TYR A 282 -4.78 -17.73 2.88
CA TYR A 282 -4.93 -16.36 2.44
C TYR A 282 -4.56 -16.19 0.95
N PRO A 283 -5.32 -16.80 0.02
CA PRO A 283 -4.95 -16.86 -1.40
C PRO A 283 -4.95 -15.51 -2.12
N ALA A 284 -5.56 -14.48 -1.54
CA ALA A 284 -5.57 -13.11 -2.08
C ALA A 284 -4.33 -12.28 -1.68
N LEU A 285 -3.40 -12.83 -0.89
CA LEU A 285 -2.16 -12.13 -0.56
C LEU A 285 -1.27 -11.98 -1.81
N PRO A 286 -0.60 -10.83 -1.98
CA PRO A 286 0.36 -10.65 -3.06
C PRO A 286 1.57 -11.57 -2.85
N ASP A 287 2.15 -12.04 -3.95
CA ASP A 287 3.45 -12.70 -3.91
C ASP A 287 4.52 -11.69 -3.49
N VAL A 288 5.29 -12.01 -2.46
CA VAL A 288 6.39 -11.16 -2.01
C VAL A 288 7.66 -11.55 -2.77
N GLU A 289 8.17 -10.61 -3.57
CA GLU A 289 9.45 -10.80 -4.26
C GLU A 289 10.63 -10.77 -3.26
N GLU A 290 11.36 -11.88 -3.19
CA GLU A 290 12.56 -12.03 -2.37
C GLU A 290 13.77 -11.46 -3.13
N THR A 291 13.89 -10.12 -3.10
CA THR A 291 14.94 -9.32 -3.77
C THR A 291 16.18 -9.07 -2.92
N GLY A 292 16.21 -9.59 -1.69
CA GLY A 292 17.31 -9.45 -0.76
C GLY A 292 18.58 -10.17 -1.21
N THR A 293 19.72 -9.67 -0.75
CA THR A 293 21.05 -10.24 -1.00
C THR A 293 21.49 -11.21 0.08
N THR A 294 20.80 -11.22 1.22
CA THR A 294 21.03 -12.13 2.35
C THR A 294 19.77 -12.92 2.73
N PHE A 295 19.95 -14.02 3.46
CA PHE A 295 18.85 -14.85 3.97
C PHE A 295 17.93 -14.06 4.91
N GLU A 296 18.52 -13.19 5.73
CA GLU A 296 17.76 -12.33 6.65
C GLU A 296 16.92 -11.30 5.90
N GLU A 297 17.48 -10.62 4.90
CA GLU A 297 16.75 -9.64 4.09
C GLU A 297 15.54 -10.28 3.40
N ASN A 298 15.70 -11.46 2.80
CA ASN A 298 14.59 -12.18 2.17
C ASN A 298 13.50 -12.56 3.18
N ALA A 299 13.90 -13.13 4.32
CA ALA A 299 12.97 -13.52 5.35
C ALA A 299 12.25 -12.31 5.98
N ARG A 300 12.94 -11.17 6.17
CA ARG A 300 12.35 -9.90 6.64
C ARG A 300 11.34 -9.34 5.65
N LEU A 301 11.74 -9.17 4.39
CA LEU A 301 10.85 -8.69 3.32
C LEU A 301 9.54 -9.47 3.32
N LYS A 302 9.63 -10.80 3.43
CA LYS A 302 8.46 -11.67 3.48
C LYS A 302 7.65 -11.55 4.76
N ALA A 303 8.29 -11.64 5.94
CA ALA A 303 7.59 -11.62 7.21
C ALA A 303 6.92 -10.26 7.47
N GLU A 304 7.65 -9.17 7.28
CA GLU A 304 7.21 -7.80 7.59
C GLU A 304 6.11 -7.34 6.63
N THR A 305 6.24 -7.63 5.33
CA THR A 305 5.21 -7.29 4.34
C THR A 305 3.90 -8.00 4.65
N ILE A 306 3.93 -9.31 4.88
CA ILE A 306 2.71 -10.07 5.18
C ILE A 306 2.16 -9.70 6.57
N ALA A 307 3.00 -9.42 7.56
CA ALA A 307 2.55 -9.00 8.89
C ALA A 307 1.83 -7.65 8.83
N LYS A 308 2.35 -6.70 8.06
CA LYS A 308 1.73 -5.40 7.81
C LYS A 308 0.37 -5.55 7.13
N ILE A 309 0.27 -6.40 6.11
CA ILE A 309 -0.99 -6.63 5.36
C ILE A 309 -2.05 -7.30 6.22
N LEU A 310 -1.68 -8.31 7.01
CA LEU A 310 -2.64 -9.10 7.80
C LEU A 310 -2.94 -8.51 9.19
N GLY A 311 -2.16 -7.56 9.67
CA GLY A 311 -2.26 -7.03 11.03
C GLY A 311 -2.02 -8.10 12.10
N ARG A 312 -1.22 -9.13 11.81
CA ARG A 312 -0.97 -10.30 12.69
C ARG A 312 0.50 -10.72 12.66
N PRO A 313 0.99 -11.42 13.69
CA PRO A 313 2.35 -11.93 13.70
C PRO A 313 2.59 -12.97 12.59
N VAL A 314 3.74 -12.85 11.92
CA VAL A 314 4.14 -13.70 10.80
C VAL A 314 5.54 -14.26 11.01
N LEU A 315 5.71 -15.56 10.77
CA LEU A 315 7.03 -16.20 10.71
C LEU A 315 7.41 -16.50 9.26
N ALA A 316 8.57 -16.02 8.83
CA ALA A 316 9.21 -16.44 7.58
C ALA A 316 10.50 -17.23 7.85
N ASP A 317 10.80 -18.15 6.93
CA ASP A 317 12.03 -18.95 6.88
C ASP A 317 12.68 -18.74 5.52
N ASP A 318 13.97 -18.37 5.53
CA ASP A 318 14.84 -18.52 4.36
C ASP A 318 16.01 -19.45 4.72
N SER A 319 16.27 -20.43 3.84
CA SER A 319 17.26 -21.48 4.08
C SER A 319 18.01 -21.82 2.81
N GLY A 320 19.30 -22.11 2.93
CA GLY A 320 20.11 -22.49 1.77
C GLY A 320 21.44 -23.15 2.12
N LEU A 321 22.04 -23.76 1.11
CA LEU A 321 23.37 -24.35 1.16
C LEU A 321 24.41 -23.30 0.76
N LYS A 322 25.46 -23.16 1.56
CA LYS A 322 26.67 -22.39 1.24
C LYS A 322 27.83 -23.35 1.07
N VAL A 323 28.51 -23.32 -0.07
CA VAL A 323 29.67 -24.18 -0.33
C VAL A 323 30.91 -23.31 -0.45
N ASP A 324 31.93 -23.60 0.36
CA ASP A 324 33.09 -22.72 0.52
C ASP A 324 33.88 -22.61 -0.78
N ALA A 325 34.13 -23.74 -1.45
CA ALA A 325 34.82 -23.79 -2.73
C ALA A 325 34.11 -23.00 -3.85
N LEU A 326 32.81 -22.73 -3.71
CA LEU A 326 32.02 -21.95 -4.67
C LEU A 326 31.83 -20.49 -4.24
N GLY A 327 32.55 -20.04 -3.21
CA GLY A 327 32.42 -18.70 -2.64
C GLY A 327 31.10 -18.50 -1.91
N GLY A 328 30.57 -19.53 -1.26
CA GLY A 328 29.29 -19.51 -0.56
C GLY A 328 28.06 -19.73 -1.44
N ARG A 329 28.24 -19.93 -2.76
CA ARG A 329 27.17 -20.36 -3.66
C ARG A 329 26.77 -21.82 -3.35
N PRO A 330 25.50 -22.22 -3.53
CA PRO A 330 24.39 -21.44 -4.13
C PRO A 330 23.80 -20.33 -3.25
N GLY A 331 23.96 -20.38 -1.92
CA GLY A 331 23.51 -19.32 -1.02
C GLY A 331 22.00 -19.07 -1.10
N VAL A 332 21.58 -17.80 -1.13
CA VAL A 332 20.17 -17.40 -1.28
C VAL A 332 19.51 -17.90 -2.59
N TYR A 333 20.31 -18.35 -3.56
CA TYR A 333 19.83 -18.94 -4.81
C TYR A 333 19.67 -20.47 -4.74
N SER A 334 19.74 -21.07 -3.54
CA SER A 334 19.69 -22.52 -3.34
C SER A 334 18.54 -23.24 -4.07
N ALA A 335 17.35 -22.67 -4.09
CA ALA A 335 16.19 -23.26 -4.77
C ALA A 335 16.25 -23.16 -6.32
N ARG A 336 17.01 -22.20 -6.85
CA ARG A 336 17.09 -21.81 -8.26
C ARG A 336 18.53 -21.88 -8.82
N PHE A 337 19.37 -22.71 -8.21
CA PHE A 337 20.80 -22.72 -8.52
C PHE A 337 21.07 -23.11 -9.97
N ALA A 338 20.29 -24.05 -10.51
CA ALA A 338 20.36 -24.51 -11.90
C ALA A 338 19.51 -23.69 -12.89
N GLY A 339 18.79 -22.66 -12.44
CA GLY A 339 17.93 -21.82 -13.27
C GLY A 339 16.61 -21.45 -12.58
N GLU A 340 15.76 -20.69 -13.29
CA GLU A 340 14.51 -20.16 -12.74
C GLU A 340 13.49 -21.26 -12.36
N GLN A 341 13.49 -22.39 -13.06
CA GLN A 341 12.66 -23.54 -12.70
C GLN A 341 13.25 -24.31 -11.52
N LYS A 342 12.48 -24.44 -10.44
CA LYS A 342 12.87 -25.17 -9.22
C LYS A 342 12.98 -26.67 -9.50
N SER A 343 14.19 -27.22 -9.40
CA SER A 343 14.45 -28.66 -9.57
C SER A 343 15.65 -29.10 -8.72
N ASP A 344 15.38 -29.90 -7.69
CA ASP A 344 16.42 -30.45 -6.81
C ASP A 344 17.43 -31.30 -7.58
N ALA A 345 16.96 -32.10 -8.56
CA ALA A 345 17.83 -32.92 -9.39
C ALA A 345 18.78 -32.08 -10.25
N ALA A 346 18.28 -31.00 -10.86
CA ALA A 346 19.11 -30.09 -11.66
C ALA A 346 20.11 -29.31 -10.78
N ASN A 347 19.66 -28.84 -9.62
CA ASN A 347 20.50 -28.16 -8.63
C ASN A 347 21.63 -29.07 -8.14
N ASN A 348 21.33 -30.33 -7.82
CA ASN A 348 22.31 -31.33 -7.42
C ASN A 348 23.29 -31.67 -8.55
N ALA A 349 22.81 -31.83 -9.78
CA ALA A 349 23.67 -32.07 -10.94
C ALA A 349 24.63 -30.91 -11.20
N LYS A 350 24.15 -29.67 -11.14
CA LYS A 350 24.98 -28.47 -11.29
C LYS A 350 26.00 -28.36 -10.15
N LEU A 351 25.59 -28.61 -8.91
CA LEU A 351 26.50 -28.59 -7.76
C LEU A 351 27.63 -29.60 -7.92
N LEU A 352 27.32 -30.84 -8.32
CA LEU A 352 28.33 -31.87 -8.57
C LEU A 352 29.26 -31.48 -9.73
N TYR A 353 28.70 -30.89 -10.80
CA TYR A 353 29.47 -30.41 -11.93
C TYR A 353 30.45 -29.30 -11.53
N GLU A 354 30.00 -28.26 -10.81
CA GLU A 354 30.88 -27.16 -10.35
C GLU A 354 31.94 -27.65 -9.35
N LEU A 355 31.71 -28.77 -8.66
CA LEU A 355 32.66 -29.37 -7.73
C LEU A 355 33.55 -30.46 -8.36
N THR A 356 33.47 -30.73 -9.67
CA THR A 356 34.14 -31.88 -10.33
C THR A 356 35.62 -31.98 -9.95
N ASP A 357 36.36 -30.89 -10.09
CA ASP A 357 37.82 -30.84 -9.88
C ASP A 357 38.23 -30.48 -8.44
N ILE A 358 37.25 -30.30 -7.54
CA ILE A 358 37.52 -29.94 -6.14
C ILE A 358 37.81 -31.22 -5.32
N PRO A 359 38.96 -31.29 -4.62
CA PRO A 359 39.31 -32.39 -3.71
C PRO A 359 38.30 -32.52 -2.55
N ASP A 360 38.13 -33.74 -2.02
CA ASP A 360 37.09 -34.04 -1.03
C ASP A 360 37.25 -33.22 0.27
N GLU A 361 38.49 -32.91 0.64
CA GLU A 361 38.83 -32.12 1.82
C GLU A 361 38.42 -30.64 1.69
N GLN A 362 38.24 -30.16 0.46
CA GLN A 362 37.87 -28.77 0.14
C GLN A 362 36.38 -28.61 -0.19
N ARG A 363 35.59 -29.70 -0.16
CA ARG A 363 34.14 -29.68 -0.39
C ARG A 363 33.35 -29.31 0.86
N THR A 364 33.88 -28.42 1.69
CA THR A 364 33.21 -27.96 2.91
C THR A 364 31.99 -27.12 2.54
N ALA A 365 30.94 -27.29 3.33
CA ALA A 365 29.68 -26.61 3.12
C ALA A 365 28.93 -26.43 4.44
N GLN A 366 27.97 -25.51 4.45
CA GLN A 366 27.05 -25.36 5.56
C GLN A 366 25.64 -25.12 5.04
N PHE A 367 24.65 -25.72 5.69
CA PHE A 367 23.29 -25.25 5.58
C PHE A 367 23.07 -24.09 6.55
N HIS A 368 22.42 -23.04 6.08
CA HIS A 368 22.03 -21.88 6.87
C HIS A 368 20.50 -21.75 6.88
N CYS A 369 19.91 -21.44 8.02
CA CYS A 369 18.50 -21.06 8.15
C CYS A 369 18.41 -19.77 8.94
N THR A 370 17.70 -18.79 8.40
CA THR A 370 17.25 -17.59 9.10
C THR A 370 15.74 -17.66 9.28
N LEU A 371 15.28 -17.49 10.51
CA LEU A 371 13.88 -17.32 10.86
C LEU A 371 13.66 -15.87 11.28
N VAL A 372 12.65 -15.24 10.69
CA VAL A 372 12.23 -13.88 11.03
C VAL A 372 10.79 -13.94 11.51
N PHE A 373 10.57 -13.50 12.74
CA PHE A 373 9.25 -13.37 13.34
C PHE A 373 8.90 -11.89 13.47
N ALA A 374 7.92 -11.44 12.69
CA ALA A 374 7.52 -10.05 12.57
C ALA A 374 6.09 -9.85 13.08
N ALA A 375 5.81 -8.66 13.60
CA ALA A 375 4.48 -8.22 14.00
C ALA A 375 4.32 -6.74 13.61
N PRO A 376 3.09 -6.25 13.38
CA PRO A 376 2.87 -4.83 13.13
C PRO A 376 3.50 -3.95 14.22
N ASP A 377 4.10 -2.84 13.81
CA ASP A 377 4.64 -1.79 14.71
C ASP A 377 5.70 -2.28 15.72
N LYS A 378 6.40 -3.38 15.40
CA LYS A 378 7.48 -3.94 16.23
C LYS A 378 8.69 -4.34 15.38
N GLU A 379 9.89 -4.12 15.90
CA GLU A 379 11.11 -4.63 15.26
C GLU A 379 11.12 -6.16 15.25
N SER A 380 11.31 -6.75 14.06
CA SER A 380 11.24 -8.20 13.87
C SER A 380 12.32 -8.94 14.64
N LEU A 381 11.91 -10.03 15.29
CA LEU A 381 12.80 -10.97 15.95
C LEU A 381 13.49 -11.87 14.91
N VAL A 382 14.81 -11.93 14.97
CA VAL A 382 15.61 -12.77 14.06
C VAL A 382 16.38 -13.80 14.84
N VAL A 383 16.28 -15.06 14.41
CA VAL A 383 17.16 -16.13 14.87
C VAL A 383 17.71 -16.90 13.68
N ALA A 384 18.96 -17.32 13.78
CA ALA A 384 19.62 -18.09 12.73
C ALA A 384 20.43 -19.25 13.31
N ALA A 385 20.63 -20.27 12.51
CA ALA A 385 21.55 -21.36 12.83
C ALA A 385 22.20 -21.94 11.56
N ASP A 386 23.40 -22.48 11.76
CA ASP A 386 24.20 -23.11 10.73
C ASP A 386 24.40 -24.59 11.06
N TRP A 387 24.47 -25.41 10.01
CA TRP A 387 24.78 -26.82 10.11
C TRP A 387 25.98 -27.12 9.22
N PRO A 388 27.18 -27.26 9.81
CA PRO A 388 28.40 -27.48 9.04
C PRO A 388 28.49 -28.94 8.55
N GLY A 389 29.11 -29.12 7.40
CA GLY A 389 29.29 -30.42 6.76
C GLY A 389 30.17 -30.35 5.52
N ARG A 390 30.00 -31.32 4.64
CA ARG A 390 30.71 -31.44 3.37
C ARG A 390 29.80 -32.00 2.28
N ILE A 391 30.17 -31.80 1.02
CA ILE A 391 29.43 -32.31 -0.14
C ILE A 391 30.04 -33.64 -0.63
N GLY A 392 29.22 -34.69 -0.61
CA GLY A 392 29.55 -36.01 -1.15
C GLY A 392 29.59 -36.03 -2.69
N ARG A 393 30.23 -37.06 -3.26
CA ARG A 393 30.32 -37.26 -4.71
C ARG A 393 29.08 -37.91 -5.32
N ILE A 394 28.37 -38.71 -4.52
CA ILE A 394 27.26 -39.53 -4.97
C ILE A 394 26.08 -39.24 -4.04
N PRO A 395 24.88 -38.93 -4.58
CA PRO A 395 23.69 -38.77 -3.75
C PRO A 395 23.36 -40.10 -3.06
N ARG A 396 23.11 -40.05 -1.75
CA ARG A 396 22.69 -41.21 -0.95
C ARG A 396 21.46 -40.85 -0.11
N GLY A 397 20.66 -41.85 0.22
CA GLY A 397 19.43 -41.67 1.01
C GLY A 397 18.23 -41.21 0.18
N GLU A 398 17.04 -41.41 0.76
CA GLU A 398 15.75 -41.11 0.14
C GLU A 398 14.91 -40.12 0.97
N ASN A 399 15.36 -39.78 2.19
CA ASN A 399 14.62 -38.88 3.08
C ASN A 399 15.03 -37.42 2.83
N GLY A 400 14.09 -36.48 2.80
CA GLY A 400 14.41 -35.05 2.66
C GLY A 400 14.31 -34.50 1.24
N PHE A 401 14.93 -33.35 0.99
CA PHE A 401 14.79 -32.56 -0.24
C PHE A 401 16.02 -31.68 -0.52
N GLY A 402 16.08 -31.07 -1.71
CA GLY A 402 17.18 -30.19 -2.10
C GLY A 402 18.52 -30.92 -2.13
N TYR A 403 19.47 -30.41 -1.35
CA TYR A 403 20.85 -30.92 -1.30
C TYR A 403 21.08 -31.99 -0.22
N ASP A 404 20.03 -32.41 0.51
CA ASP A 404 20.15 -33.41 1.58
C ASP A 404 20.86 -34.71 1.15
N PRO A 405 20.63 -35.26 -0.07
CA PRO A 405 21.32 -36.48 -0.50
C PRO A 405 22.82 -36.32 -0.72
N LEU A 406 23.30 -35.09 -0.82
CA LEU A 406 24.71 -34.77 -1.05
C LEU A 406 25.40 -34.21 0.20
N PHE A 407 24.65 -33.66 1.15
CA PHE A 407 25.21 -33.02 2.33
C PHE A 407 25.52 -34.04 3.42
N ILE A 408 26.78 -34.11 3.85
CA ILE A 408 27.27 -34.98 4.93
C ILE A 408 27.65 -34.10 6.12
N PRO A 409 26.89 -34.13 7.23
CA PRO A 409 27.17 -33.32 8.42
C PRO A 409 28.51 -33.64 9.07
N VAL A 410 29.13 -32.65 9.72
CA VAL A 410 30.35 -32.88 10.53
C VAL A 410 30.06 -33.94 11.60
N GLY A 411 30.97 -34.92 11.72
CA GLY A 411 30.83 -36.01 12.69
C GLY A 411 29.89 -37.15 12.25
N SER A 412 29.44 -37.17 10.99
CA SER A 412 28.63 -38.25 10.42
C SER A 412 29.23 -38.80 9.13
N ASP A 413 29.04 -40.10 8.89
CA ASP A 413 29.31 -40.74 7.59
C ASP A 413 28.05 -40.83 6.71
N LYS A 414 26.89 -40.52 7.28
CA LYS A 414 25.59 -40.50 6.61
C LYS A 414 25.36 -39.13 5.98
N THR A 415 24.74 -39.12 4.81
CA THR A 415 24.15 -37.91 4.25
C THR A 415 22.92 -37.49 5.07
N ALA A 416 22.53 -36.23 4.99
CA ALA A 416 21.32 -35.73 5.66
C ALA A 416 20.06 -36.47 5.19
N ALA A 417 20.07 -37.05 3.99
CA ALA A 417 18.97 -37.85 3.47
C ALA A 417 18.94 -39.32 3.94
N GLU A 418 20.01 -39.79 4.58
CA GLU A 418 20.07 -41.11 5.24
C GLU A 418 19.68 -41.02 6.72
N MET A 419 19.54 -39.80 7.26
CA MET A 419 19.07 -39.56 8.63
C MET A 419 17.55 -39.67 8.70
N SER A 420 17.03 -40.14 9.84
CA SER A 420 15.60 -40.06 10.14
C SER A 420 15.16 -38.60 10.34
N GLY A 421 13.86 -38.34 10.20
CA GLY A 421 13.31 -37.00 10.44
C GLY A 421 13.57 -36.50 11.87
N GLU A 422 13.55 -37.40 12.86
CA GLU A 422 13.80 -37.06 14.26
C GLU A 422 15.27 -36.68 14.51
N GLU A 423 16.21 -37.50 14.02
CA GLU A 423 17.65 -37.20 14.11
C GLU A 423 17.95 -35.86 13.43
N LYS A 424 17.41 -35.65 12.23
CA LYS A 424 17.62 -34.41 11.46
C LYS A 424 17.04 -33.18 12.17
N ASN A 425 15.87 -33.29 12.79
CA ASN A 425 15.27 -32.17 13.53
C ASN A 425 16.06 -31.77 14.78
N GLN A 426 16.87 -32.65 15.35
CA GLN A 426 17.72 -32.33 16.49
C GLN A 426 18.99 -31.57 16.08
N VAL A 427 19.60 -31.95 14.95
CA VAL A 427 20.94 -31.44 14.59
C VAL A 427 20.95 -30.43 13.45
N SER A 428 19.90 -30.35 12.64
CA SER A 428 19.88 -29.48 11.46
C SER A 428 19.79 -28.00 11.80
N HIS A 429 20.28 -27.18 10.88
CA HIS A 429 20.17 -25.72 10.90
C HIS A 429 18.75 -25.23 11.22
N ARG A 430 17.71 -25.75 10.55
CA ARG A 430 16.32 -25.36 10.85
C ARG A 430 15.89 -25.80 12.25
N GLY A 431 16.20 -27.04 12.64
CA GLY A 431 15.89 -27.54 13.99
C GLY A 431 16.51 -26.70 15.10
N GLN A 432 17.78 -26.32 14.94
CA GLN A 432 18.48 -25.43 15.85
C GLN A 432 17.92 -24.00 15.84
N ALA A 433 17.56 -23.46 14.67
CA ALA A 433 16.93 -22.14 14.58
C ALA A 433 15.56 -22.13 15.28
N ILE A 434 14.75 -23.19 15.12
CA ILE A 434 13.48 -23.37 15.84
C ILE A 434 13.72 -23.47 17.35
N ALA A 435 14.74 -24.21 17.79
CA ALA A 435 15.07 -24.31 19.21
C ALA A 435 15.47 -22.95 19.81
N LYS A 436 16.21 -22.12 19.06
CA LYS A 436 16.50 -20.73 19.45
C LYS A 436 15.22 -19.91 19.51
N LEU A 437 14.37 -19.97 18.47
CA LEU A 437 13.10 -19.24 18.42
C LEU A 437 12.22 -19.56 19.62
N ARG A 438 12.07 -20.84 19.96
CA ARG A 438 11.26 -21.34 21.10
C ARG A 438 11.56 -20.64 22.42
N ASN A 439 12.81 -20.24 22.63
CA ASN A 439 13.24 -19.63 23.89
C ASN A 439 12.90 -18.15 24.01
N VAL A 440 12.62 -17.46 22.89
CA VAL A 440 12.52 -15.99 22.87
C VAL A 440 11.22 -15.46 22.26
N TRP A 441 10.53 -16.23 21.43
CA TRP A 441 9.39 -15.71 20.65
C TRP A 441 8.21 -15.25 21.52
N GLN A 442 7.94 -15.95 22.63
CA GLN A 442 6.77 -15.66 23.45
C GLN A 442 6.98 -14.40 24.28
N GLU A 443 8.15 -14.24 24.91
CA GLU A 443 8.53 -13.00 25.58
C GLU A 443 8.59 -11.83 24.58
N TRP A 444 9.14 -12.06 23.39
CA TRP A 444 9.13 -11.06 22.33
C TRP A 444 7.71 -10.71 21.89
N LEU A 445 6.75 -11.63 21.84
CA LEU A 445 5.39 -11.32 21.39
C LEU A 445 4.52 -10.69 22.48
N GLU A 446 4.62 -11.20 23.71
CA GLU A 446 3.71 -10.89 24.83
C GLU A 446 4.31 -9.89 25.84
N GLY A 447 5.61 -9.61 25.78
CA GLY A 447 6.28 -8.65 26.67
C GLY A 447 5.91 -7.19 26.37
N GLU A 448 5.77 -6.38 27.43
CA GLU A 448 5.60 -4.92 27.32
C GLU A 448 6.82 -4.30 26.64
N GLN A 449 6.59 -3.49 25.60
CA GLN A 449 7.65 -2.69 24.98
C GLN A 449 8.21 -1.70 26.01
N ALA A 450 9.51 -1.78 26.28
CA ALA A 450 10.22 -0.83 27.15
C ALA A 450 10.40 0.54 26.48
#